data_AF-F4B4J0-F1
#
_entry.id   AF-F4B4J0-F1
#
_cell.length_a   1.000
_cell.length_b   1.000
_cell.length_c   1.000
_cell.angle_alpha   90.00
_cell.angle_beta   90.00
_cell.angle_gamma   90.00
#
_symmetry.space_group_name_H-M   'P 1'
#
loop_
_entity.id
_entity.type
_entity.pdbx_description
1 polymer ?
#
loop_
_entity_poly.entity_id
_entity_poly.type
_entity_poly.pdbx_seq_one_letter_code
_entity_poly.pdbx_strand_id
1 'polypeptide(L)'
;MKKILKSPADIYLEEADELLERGDIVQASEKYYKAAEEAIKLFSRRLNLEPILSEVNKKERWKSEILFKAARLINEKYPEVFKMWKSAWKLHEDGFHECSLDLETARALGEIVKNTLMKILS
;
A
#
# COMPACT_ATOMS: atom_id res chain seq x y z
N MET A 1 25.87 3.23 -14.60
CA MET A 1 24.89 2.82 -13.56
C MET A 1 23.50 3.03 -14.13
N LYS A 2 22.69 1.98 -14.32
CA LYS A 2 21.29 2.17 -14.72
C LYS A 2 20.59 2.89 -13.56
N LYS A 3 20.05 4.09 -13.81
CA LYS A 3 19.11 4.74 -12.88
C LYS A 3 17.93 3.76 -12.74
N ILE A 4 17.83 3.07 -11.62
CA ILE A 4 16.63 2.30 -11.29
C ILE A 4 15.55 3.37 -11.06
N LEU A 5 14.56 3.43 -11.96
CA LEU A 5 13.47 4.37 -11.83
C LEU A 5 12.61 3.89 -10.65
N LYS A 6 12.57 4.65 -9.56
CA LYS A 6 11.68 4.37 -8.43
C LYS A 6 10.22 4.50 -8.88
N SER A 7 9.40 3.52 -8.53
CA SER A 7 7.95 3.61 -8.71
C SER A 7 7.36 4.60 -7.70
N PRO A 8 6.12 5.09 -7.93
CA PRO A 8 5.42 5.88 -6.92
C PRO A 8 5.31 5.16 -5.57
N ALA A 9 5.18 3.83 -5.57
CA ALA A 9 5.12 3.04 -4.34
C ALA A 9 6.45 3.11 -3.55
N ASP A 10 7.59 3.08 -4.23
CA ASP A 10 8.91 3.20 -3.60
C ASP A 10 9.10 4.58 -2.96
N ILE A 11 8.68 5.64 -3.65
CA ILE A 11 8.78 7.02 -3.16
C ILE A 11 7.93 7.21 -1.90
N TYR A 12 6.68 6.78 -1.93
CA TYR A 12 5.81 6.90 -0.76
C TYR A 12 6.28 6.05 0.42
N LEU A 13 6.88 4.89 0.16
CA LEU A 13 7.39 4.03 1.22
C LEU A 13 8.58 4.68 1.95
N GLU A 14 9.51 5.28 1.21
CA GLU A 14 10.63 6.03 1.78
C GLU A 14 10.14 7.24 2.59
N GLU A 15 9.20 8.02 2.04
CA GLU A 15 8.60 9.15 2.77
C GLU A 15 7.90 8.69 4.07
N ALA A 16 7.22 7.55 4.04
CA ALA A 16 6.54 7.01 5.22
C ALA A 16 7.52 6.66 6.33
N ASP A 17 8.64 6.00 5.98
CA ASP A 17 9.69 5.64 6.94
C ASP A 17 10.31 6.90 7.57
N GLU A 18 10.66 7.91 6.77
CA GLU A 18 11.24 9.18 7.25
C GLU A 18 10.28 9.91 8.22
N LEU A 19 8.99 9.92 7.92
CA LEU A 19 7.97 10.52 8.79
C LEU A 19 7.83 9.74 10.10
N LEU A 20 7.83 8.41 10.04
CA LEU A 20 7.70 7.56 11.22
C LEU A 20 8.93 7.68 12.13
N GLU A 21 10.14 7.77 11.56
CA GLU A 21 11.38 8.01 12.31
C GLU A 21 11.36 9.34 13.08
N ARG A 22 10.69 10.35 12.52
CA ARG A 22 10.46 11.65 13.17
C ARG A 22 9.29 11.64 14.17
N GLY A 23 8.57 10.53 14.31
CA GLY A 23 7.40 10.41 15.18
C GLY A 23 6.11 11.01 14.61
N ASP A 24 6.07 11.36 13.31
CA ASP A 24 4.86 11.84 12.65
C ASP A 24 3.99 10.66 12.19
N ILE A 25 3.31 10.03 13.16
CA ILE A 25 2.52 8.82 12.95
C ILE A 25 1.38 9.06 11.94
N VAL A 26 0.71 10.20 12.02
CA VAL A 26 -0.44 10.53 11.17
C VAL A 26 -0.03 10.60 9.71
N GLN A 27 1.04 11.36 9.40
CA GLN A 27 1.50 11.48 8.01
C GLN A 27 2.18 10.19 7.51
N ALA A 28 2.92 9.49 8.38
CA ALA A 28 3.53 8.21 8.03
C ALA A 28 2.45 7.18 7.63
N SER A 29 1.36 7.11 8.40
CA SER A 29 0.26 6.17 8.16
C SER A 29 -0.38 6.38 6.79
N GLU A 30 -0.66 7.63 6.41
CA GLU A 30 -1.18 7.97 5.08
C GLU A 30 -0.19 7.63 3.95
N LYS A 31 1.11 7.79 4.19
CA LYS A 31 2.14 7.47 3.20
C LYS A 31 2.32 5.97 2.99
N TYR A 32 2.30 5.16 4.05
CA TYR A 32 2.26 3.70 3.92
C TYR A 32 1.02 3.22 3.17
N TYR A 33 -0.15 3.82 3.44
CA TYR A 33 -1.36 3.53 2.67
C TYR A 33 -1.19 3.82 1.18
N LYS A 34 -0.67 5.01 0.82
CA LYS A 34 -0.42 5.39 -0.58
C LYS A 34 0.59 4.49 -1.27
N ALA A 35 1.64 4.07 -0.56
CA ALA A 35 2.61 3.11 -1.08
C ALA A 35 1.93 1.78 -1.45
N ALA A 36 1.12 1.24 -0.54
CA ALA A 36 0.36 0.00 -0.78
C ALA A 36 -0.68 0.16 -1.90
N GLU A 37 -1.38 1.29 -1.96
CA GLU A 37 -2.35 1.60 -3.00
C GLU A 37 -1.71 1.62 -4.39
N GLU A 38 -0.61 2.35 -4.56
CA GLU A 38 0.10 2.42 -5.84
C GLU A 38 0.68 1.07 -6.26
N ALA A 39 1.17 0.28 -5.30
CA ALA A 39 1.61 -1.09 -5.58
C ALA A 39 0.45 -1.97 -6.09
N ILE A 40 -0.72 -1.95 -5.44
CA ILE A 40 -1.89 -2.73 -5.90
C ILE A 40 -2.31 -2.30 -7.30
N LYS A 41 -2.34 -0.99 -7.59
CA LYS A 41 -2.66 -0.47 -8.93
C LYS A 41 -1.64 -0.96 -9.97
N LEU A 42 -0.36 -0.93 -9.64
CA LEU A 42 0.72 -1.40 -10.51
C LEU A 42 0.58 -2.91 -10.79
N PHE A 43 0.40 -3.72 -9.75
CA PHE A 43 0.28 -5.18 -9.88
C PHE A 43 -0.99 -5.60 -10.60
N SER A 44 -2.10 -4.89 -10.40
CA SER A 44 -3.34 -5.14 -11.15
C SER A 44 -3.14 -5.01 -12.66
N ARG A 45 -2.33 -4.03 -13.09
CA ARG A 45 -1.95 -3.86 -14.50
C ARG A 45 -0.93 -4.90 -14.94
N ARG A 46 0.12 -5.15 -14.14
CA ARG A 46 1.20 -6.11 -14.46
C ARG A 46 0.69 -7.55 -14.61
N LEU A 47 -0.33 -7.93 -13.83
CA LEU A 47 -0.97 -9.25 -13.88
C LEU A 47 -2.16 -9.31 -14.83
N ASN A 48 -2.49 -8.20 -15.49
CA ASN A 48 -3.64 -8.07 -16.37
C ASN A 48 -4.96 -8.57 -15.75
N LEU A 49 -5.27 -8.07 -14.54
CA LEU A 49 -6.47 -8.45 -13.80
C LEU A 49 -7.72 -7.80 -14.42
N GLU A 50 -8.16 -8.33 -15.55
CA GLU A 50 -9.29 -7.80 -16.35
C GLU A 50 -10.55 -7.50 -15.52
N PRO A 51 -11.00 -8.36 -14.58
CA PRO A 51 -12.17 -8.04 -13.76
C PRO A 51 -12.01 -6.75 -12.96
N ILE A 52 -10.80 -6.48 -12.46
CA ILE A 52 -10.48 -5.26 -11.71
C ILE A 52 -10.37 -4.06 -12.64
N LEU A 53 -9.60 -4.19 -13.72
CA LEU A 53 -9.35 -3.09 -14.66
C LEU A 53 -10.66 -2.65 -15.34
N SER A 54 -11.55 -3.59 -15.66
CA SER A 54 -12.89 -3.29 -16.18
C SER A 54 -13.74 -2.52 -15.17
N GLU A 55 -13.71 -2.91 -13.90
CA GLU A 55 -14.47 -2.23 -12.83
C GLU A 55 -13.95 -0.81 -12.59
N VAL A 56 -12.62 -0.63 -12.57
CA VAL A 56 -11.99 0.70 -12.48
C VAL A 56 -12.39 1.59 -13.66
N ASN A 57 -12.36 1.05 -14.88
CA ASN A 57 -12.72 1.81 -16.09
C ASN A 57 -14.19 2.25 -16.05
N LYS A 58 -15.12 1.37 -15.65
CA LYS A 58 -16.55 1.69 -15.50
C LYS A 58 -16.83 2.73 -14.42
N LYS A 59 -16.00 2.80 -13.38
CA LYS A 59 -16.17 3.74 -12.25
C LYS A 59 -15.32 4.99 -12.38
N GLU A 60 -14.45 5.05 -13.39
CA GLU A 60 -13.47 6.11 -13.67
C GLU A 60 -12.51 6.43 -12.51
N ARG A 61 -12.47 5.59 -11.47
CA ARG A 61 -11.59 5.75 -10.31
C ARG A 61 -11.37 4.45 -9.56
N TRP A 62 -10.27 4.40 -8.83
CA TRP A 62 -10.03 3.37 -7.83
C TRP A 62 -10.86 3.67 -6.59
N LYS A 63 -11.65 2.70 -6.15
CA LYS A 63 -12.36 2.73 -4.87
C LYS A 63 -11.73 1.73 -3.91
N SER A 64 -11.88 1.96 -2.61
CA SER A 64 -11.43 1.02 -1.57
C SER A 64 -11.95 -0.39 -1.83
N GLU A 65 -13.23 -0.55 -2.19
CA GLU A 65 -13.80 -1.89 -2.46
C GLU A 65 -13.09 -2.60 -3.63
N ILE A 66 -12.71 -1.85 -4.67
CA ILE A 66 -11.99 -2.37 -5.84
C ILE A 66 -10.56 -2.76 -5.44
N LEU A 67 -9.89 -1.92 -4.64
CA LEU A 67 -8.54 -2.21 -4.12
C LEU A 67 -8.52 -3.46 -3.24
N PHE A 68 -9.54 -3.66 -2.39
CA PHE A 68 -9.70 -4.89 -1.61
C PHE A 68 -9.84 -6.13 -2.49
N LYS A 69 -10.66 -6.07 -3.54
CA LYS A 69 -10.79 -7.18 -4.52
C LYS A 69 -9.46 -7.44 -5.22
N ALA A 70 -8.78 -6.40 -5.67
CA ALA A 70 -7.49 -6.49 -6.35
C ALA A 70 -6.44 -7.14 -5.44
N ALA A 71 -6.33 -6.70 -4.17
CA ALA A 71 -5.41 -7.27 -3.20
C ALA A 71 -5.62 -8.77 -2.98
N ARG A 72 -6.87 -9.25 -2.97
CA ARG A 72 -7.18 -10.69 -2.87
C ARG A 72 -6.67 -11.47 -4.07
N LEU A 73 -6.92 -10.98 -5.28
CA LEU A 73 -6.47 -11.63 -6.52
C LEU A 73 -4.95 -11.63 -6.65
N ILE A 74 -4.30 -10.51 -6.32
CA ILE A 74 -2.83 -10.42 -6.33
C ILE A 74 -2.22 -11.40 -5.31
N ASN A 75 -2.87 -11.59 -4.16
CA ASN A 75 -2.42 -12.51 -3.12
C ASN A 75 -2.36 -13.98 -3.55
N GLU A 76 -3.12 -14.38 -4.57
CA GLU A 76 -3.03 -15.73 -5.14
C GLU A 76 -1.65 -16.03 -5.73
N LYS A 77 -0.96 -15.00 -6.23
CA LYS A 77 0.39 -15.11 -6.81
C LYS A 77 1.49 -14.59 -5.88
N TYR A 78 1.18 -13.58 -5.06
CA TYR A 78 2.11 -12.96 -4.11
C TYR A 78 1.53 -13.07 -2.70
N PRO A 79 1.85 -14.16 -1.97
CA PRO A 79 1.40 -14.33 -0.60
C PRO A 79 1.77 -13.12 0.28
N GLU A 80 0.98 -12.87 1.30
CA GLU A 80 1.04 -11.70 2.21
C GLU A 80 0.48 -10.38 1.64
N VAL A 81 0.25 -10.23 0.33
CA VAL A 81 -0.29 -8.97 -0.23
C VAL A 81 -1.65 -8.60 0.38
N PHE A 82 -2.52 -9.57 0.64
CA PHE A 82 -3.82 -9.25 1.24
C PHE A 82 -3.69 -8.83 2.71
N LYS A 83 -2.73 -9.41 3.44
CA LYS A 83 -2.42 -9.02 4.82
C LYS A 83 -1.81 -7.62 4.86
N MET A 84 -0.85 -7.35 3.97
CA MET A 84 -0.27 -6.02 3.74
C MET A 84 -1.34 -4.96 3.48
N TRP A 85 -2.29 -5.25 2.58
CA TRP A 85 -3.39 -4.31 2.31
C TRP A 85 -4.26 -4.04 3.53
N LYS A 86 -4.58 -5.06 4.34
CA LYS A 86 -5.33 -4.85 5.60
C LYS A 86 -4.54 -3.99 6.59
N SER A 87 -3.23 -4.18 6.69
CA SER A 87 -2.38 -3.33 7.54
C SER A 87 -2.34 -1.89 7.05
N ALA A 88 -2.20 -1.68 5.73
CA ALA A 88 -2.28 -0.36 5.11
C ALA A 88 -3.63 0.32 5.31
N TRP A 89 -4.73 -0.44 5.21
CA TRP A 89 -6.08 0.08 5.49
C TRP A 89 -6.24 0.50 6.94
N LYS A 90 -5.71 -0.29 7.89
CA LYS A 90 -5.72 0.04 9.32
C LYS A 90 -4.93 1.32 9.62
N LEU A 91 -3.77 1.50 8.98
CA LEU A 91 -3.00 2.74 9.05
C LEU A 91 -3.81 3.93 8.52
N HIS A 92 -4.52 3.76 7.40
CA HIS A 92 -5.34 4.84 6.84
C HIS A 92 -6.51 5.24 7.75
N GLU A 93 -7.30 4.27 8.23
CA GLU A 93 -8.46 4.56 9.08
C GLU A 93 -8.01 5.05 10.47
N ASP A 94 -7.31 4.21 11.23
CA ASP A 94 -6.98 4.52 12.62
C ASP A 94 -5.83 5.53 12.74
N GLY A 95 -4.83 5.42 11.87
CA GLY A 95 -3.62 6.25 11.94
C GLY A 95 -3.84 7.64 11.37
N PHE A 96 -4.49 7.75 10.21
CA PHE A 96 -4.68 9.03 9.53
C PHE A 96 -6.04 9.70 9.82
N HIS A 97 -7.16 8.99 9.70
CA HIS A 97 -8.49 9.59 9.95
C HIS A 97 -8.81 9.73 11.44
N GLU A 98 -8.56 8.70 12.23
CA GLU A 98 -8.89 8.71 13.67
C GLU A 98 -7.76 9.25 14.54
N CYS A 99 -6.52 9.30 14.03
CA CYS A 99 -5.32 9.70 14.78
C CYS A 99 -5.15 8.94 16.12
N SER A 100 -5.53 7.67 16.15
CA SER A 100 -5.67 6.86 17.37
C SER A 100 -4.54 5.84 17.59
N LEU A 101 -3.68 5.63 16.59
CA LEU A 101 -2.57 4.69 16.70
C LEU A 101 -1.39 5.25 17.51
N ASP A 102 -0.83 4.41 18.38
CA ASP A 102 0.48 4.65 18.99
C ASP A 102 1.64 4.31 18.03
N LEU A 103 2.84 4.75 18.39
CA LEU A 103 4.05 4.59 17.56
C LEU A 103 4.42 3.12 17.35
N GLU A 104 4.24 2.28 18.36
CA GLU A 104 4.61 0.86 18.30
C GLU A 104 3.72 0.11 17.30
N THR A 105 2.41 0.33 17.39
CA THR A 105 1.41 -0.23 16.50
C THR A 105 1.59 0.29 15.07
N ALA A 106 1.79 1.60 14.90
CA ALA A 106 2.05 2.19 13.59
C ALA A 106 3.31 1.61 12.95
N ARG A 107 4.39 1.41 13.72
CA ARG A 107 5.62 0.77 13.25
C ARG A 107 5.41 -0.68 12.85
N ALA A 108 4.73 -1.47 13.67
CA ALA A 108 4.47 -2.87 13.35
C ALA A 108 3.64 -3.03 12.07
N LEU A 109 2.62 -2.19 11.87
CA LEU A 109 1.82 -2.18 10.65
C LEU A 109 2.63 -1.69 9.44
N GLY A 110 3.42 -0.62 9.60
CA GLY A 110 4.30 -0.08 8.58
C GLY A 110 5.35 -1.09 8.11
N GLU A 111 5.93 -1.86 9.03
CA GLU A 111 6.87 -2.94 8.69
C GLU A 111 6.24 -4.05 7.85
N ILE A 112 4.97 -4.41 8.11
CA ILE A 112 4.25 -5.37 7.27
C ILE A 112 4.10 -4.81 5.84
N VAL A 113 3.76 -3.52 5.71
CA VAL A 113 3.67 -2.83 4.42
C VAL A 113 5.02 -2.86 3.71
N LYS A 114 6.06 -2.33 4.35
CA LYS A 114 7.43 -2.24 3.84
C LYS A 114 7.98 -3.59 3.39
N ASN A 115 7.94 -4.59 4.26
CA ASN A 115 8.52 -5.90 4.00
C ASN A 115 7.82 -6.62 2.85
N THR A 116 6.51 -6.44 2.70
CA THR A 116 5.76 -7.04 1.60
C THR A 116 6.06 -6.31 0.29
N LEU A 117 6.09 -4.98 0.30
CA LEU A 117 6.41 -4.17 -0.88
C LEU A 117 7.81 -4.46 -1.42
N MET A 118 8.83 -4.52 -0.55
CA MET A 118 10.20 -4.86 -0.96
C MET A 118 10.30 -6.25 -1.62
N LYS A 119 9.48 -7.22 -1.19
CA LYS A 119 9.46 -8.57 -1.76
C LYS A 119 8.81 -8.64 -3.14
N ILE A 120 7.78 -7.83 -3.39
CA ILE A 120 7.03 -7.90 -4.65
C ILE A 120 7.60 -6.94 -5.70
N LEU A 121 8.16 -5.79 -5.28
CA LEU A 121 8.72 -4.78 -6.19
C LEU A 121 10.17 -5.06 -6.63
N SER A 122 10.85 -6.03 -6.00
CA SER A 122 12.19 -6.49 -6.43
C SER A 122 12.15 -7.27 -7.75
#